data_AF-A0A2S8NWM0-F1
#
_entry.id   AF-A0A2S8NWM0-F1
#
_cell.length_a   1.000
_cell.length_b   1.000
_cell.length_c   1.000
_cell.angle_alpha   90.00
_cell.angle_beta   90.00
_cell.angle_gamma   90.00
#
_symmetry.space_group_name_H-M   'P 1'
#
loop_
_entity.id
_entity.type
_entity.pdbx_description
1 polymer ?
#
loop_
_entity_poly.entity_id
_entity_poly.type
_entity_poly.pdbx_seq_one_letter_code
_entity_poly.pdbx_strand_id
1 'polypeptide(L)'
;MDSKKKKVCLLVNLGGFERRMSENLQMAKALGYTVYALTGDGLVDVDVVPLVPVNVMELSTAELFIWSSLINEQLQDSGFHREDMVLFAAGRSYRGILPVGTTIGQGFRIGA
;
A
#
# COMPACT_ATOMS: atom_id res chain seq x y z
N MET A 1 16.57 16.11 4.36
CA MET A 1 16.72 14.73 3.86
C MET A 1 15.90 14.62 2.59
N ASP A 2 16.57 14.62 1.44
CA ASP A 2 15.95 14.38 0.14
C ASP A 2 15.52 12.91 0.08
N SER A 3 14.31 12.61 0.57
CA SER A 3 13.71 11.31 0.31
C SER A 3 13.21 11.34 -1.11
N LYS A 4 14.06 10.94 -2.07
CA LYS A 4 13.70 10.84 -3.48
C LYS A 4 12.42 10.00 -3.58
N LYS A 5 11.35 10.66 -4.02
CA LYS A 5 10.06 10.06 -4.36
C LYS A 5 10.28 8.77 -5.15
N LYS A 6 9.66 7.68 -4.70
CA LYS A 6 9.72 6.35 -5.32
C LYS A 6 8.82 6.29 -6.55
N LYS A 7 9.01 5.30 -7.44
CA LYS A 7 8.11 5.11 -8.59
C LYS A 7 6.70 4.78 -8.12
N VAL A 8 6.60 3.89 -7.13
CA VAL A 8 5.32 3.41 -6.61
C VAL A 8 5.22 3.64 -5.10
N CYS A 9 4.09 4.17 -4.65
CA CYS A 9 3.68 4.12 -3.26
C CYS A 9 2.45 3.21 -3.11
N LEU A 10 2.54 2.17 -2.29
CA LEU A 10 1.41 1.32 -1.95
C LEU A 10 0.75 1.82 -0.67
N LEU A 11 -0.56 2.03 -0.72
CA LEU A 11 -1.36 2.36 0.45
C LEU A 11 -1.74 1.09 1.21
N VAL A 12 -1.46 1.10 2.51
CA VAL A 12 -1.87 0.03 3.43
C VAL A 12 -2.81 0.62 4.49
N ASN A 13 -4.09 0.25 4.44
CA ASN A 13 -5.06 0.65 5.44
C ASN A 13 -5.00 -0.30 6.64
N LEU A 14 -4.59 0.20 7.80
CA LEU A 14 -4.55 -0.52 9.08
C LEU A 14 -5.82 -0.32 9.93
N GLY A 15 -6.88 0.20 9.32
CA GLY A 15 -8.17 0.53 9.92
C GLY A 15 -8.30 2.01 10.28
N GLY A 16 -9.34 2.67 9.78
CA GLY A 16 -9.61 4.10 10.01
C GLY A 16 -8.92 5.07 9.05
N PHE A 17 -8.42 4.58 7.91
CA PHE A 17 -7.79 5.38 6.86
C PHE A 17 -8.70 6.51 6.34
N GLU A 18 -9.99 6.22 6.21
CA GLU A 18 -11.03 7.11 5.68
C GLU A 18 -11.20 8.39 6.51
N ARG A 19 -10.87 8.35 7.81
CA ARG A 19 -10.98 9.51 8.71
C ARG A 19 -10.11 10.69 8.30
N ARG A 20 -9.00 10.42 7.61
CA ARG A 20 -8.05 11.43 7.12
C ARG A 20 -7.64 11.13 5.68
N MET A 21 -8.60 10.67 4.87
CA MET A 21 -8.39 10.22 3.49
C MET A 21 -7.54 11.19 2.67
N SER A 22 -7.95 12.46 2.60
CA SER A 22 -7.28 13.47 1.78
C SER A 22 -5.83 13.72 2.20
N GLU A 23 -5.57 13.75 3.51
CA GLU A 23 -4.21 13.92 4.02
C GLU A 23 -3.36 12.68 3.75
N ASN A 24 -3.92 11.49 3.94
CA ASN A 24 -3.22 10.23 3.69
C ASN A 24 -2.84 10.10 2.21
N LEU A 25 -3.75 10.46 1.30
CA LEU A 25 -3.46 10.51 -0.14
C LEU A 25 -2.40 11.56 -0.47
N GLN A 26 -2.46 12.75 0.13
CA GLN A 26 -1.45 13.79 -0.09
C GLN A 26 -0.07 13.32 0.35
N MET A 27 0.04 12.67 1.51
CA MET A 27 1.29 12.11 2.00
C MET A 27 1.80 11.01 1.07
N ALA A 28 0.95 10.08 0.64
CA ALA A 28 1.35 9.03 -0.29
C ALA A 28 1.82 9.58 -1.66
N LYS A 29 1.14 10.60 -2.18
CA LYS A 29 1.55 11.31 -3.41
C LYS A 29 2.85 12.10 -3.25
N ALA A 30 3.26 12.44 -2.04
CA ALA A 30 4.59 12.99 -1.78
C ALA A 30 5.68 11.90 -1.82
N LEU A 31 5.31 10.64 -1.59
CA LEU A 31 6.23 9.50 -1.47
C LEU A 31 6.39 8.70 -2.76
N GLY A 32 5.36 8.59 -3.61
CA GLY A 32 5.36 7.81 -4.85
C GLY A 32 4.83 8.57 -6.06
N TYR A 33 5.44 8.37 -7.25
CA TYR A 33 4.95 8.96 -8.50
C TYR A 33 3.58 8.42 -8.87
N THR A 34 3.40 7.11 -8.73
CA THR A 34 2.11 6.42 -8.82
C THR A 34 1.72 5.91 -7.44
N VAL A 35 0.46 6.08 -7.08
CA VAL A 35 -0.07 5.63 -5.79
C VAL A 35 -1.12 4.56 -6.05
N TYR A 36 -0.87 3.35 -5.57
CA TYR A 36 -1.83 2.26 -5.67
C TYR A 36 -2.51 2.02 -4.32
N ALA A 37 -3.83 1.92 -4.35
CA ALA A 37 -4.63 1.40 -3.25
C ALA A 37 -4.94 -0.07 -3.52
N LEU A 38 -4.92 -0.86 -2.46
CA LEU A 38 -5.33 -2.24 -2.52
C LEU A 38 -6.82 -2.35 -2.21
N THR A 39 -7.56 -2.95 -3.14
CA THR A 39 -9.02 -3.05 -3.14
C THR A 39 -9.44 -4.52 -3.22
N GLY A 40 -10.74 -4.82 -3.11
CA GLY A 40 -11.25 -6.18 -3.28
C GLY A 40 -10.87 -6.82 -4.64
N ASP A 41 -10.60 -6.00 -5.66
CA ASP A 41 -10.27 -6.43 -7.02
C ASP A 41 -8.75 -6.37 -7.32
N GLY A 42 -7.92 -6.03 -6.34
CA GLY A 42 -6.46 -5.89 -6.49
C GLY A 42 -5.95 -4.44 -6.38
N LEU A 43 -4.78 -4.14 -6.96
CA LEU A 43 -4.23 -2.78 -6.94
C LEU A 43 -4.92 -1.88 -7.96
N VAL A 44 -5.38 -0.73 -7.48
CA VAL A 44 -6.02 0.31 -8.29
C VAL A 44 -5.26 1.61 -8.10
N ASP A 45 -4.97 2.30 -9.21
CA ASP A 45 -4.39 3.63 -9.17
C ASP A 45 -5.42 4.61 -8.58
N VAL A 46 -5.04 5.28 -7.49
CA VAL A 46 -5.93 6.21 -6.78
C VAL A 46 -6.31 7.44 -7.62
N ASP A 47 -5.55 7.75 -8.67
CA ASP A 47 -5.86 8.84 -9.60
C ASP A 47 -6.91 8.42 -10.65
N VAL A 48 -7.14 7.12 -10.85
CA VAL A 48 -8.21 6.60 -11.70
C VAL A 48 -9.52 6.48 -10.92
N VAL A 49 -9.48 5.87 -9.73
CA VAL A 49 -10.64 5.77 -8.84
C VAL A 49 -10.23 6.02 -7.38
N PRO A 50 -10.69 7.10 -6.74
CA PRO A 50 -10.42 7.34 -5.32
C PRO A 50 -11.25 6.38 -4.46
N LEU A 51 -10.61 5.30 -4.01
CA LEU A 51 -11.23 4.26 -3.18
C LEU A 51 -10.53 4.18 -1.82
N VAL A 52 -11.30 3.89 -0.78
CA VAL A 52 -10.73 3.53 0.52
C VAL A 52 -10.05 2.17 0.37
N PRO A 53 -8.74 2.04 0.65
CA PRO A 53 -8.08 0.74 0.58
C PRO A 53 -8.72 -0.21 1.59
N VAL A 54 -8.73 -1.50 1.30
CA VAL A 54 -9.23 -2.52 2.24
C VAL A 54 -8.41 -2.50 3.52
N ASN A 55 -9.10 -2.65 4.65
CA ASN A 55 -8.46 -2.77 5.96
C ASN A 55 -7.74 -4.11 6.07
N VAL A 56 -6.42 -4.11 5.96
CA VAL A 56 -5.61 -5.36 6.01
C VAL A 56 -5.63 -6.02 7.39
N MET A 57 -6.05 -5.30 8.45
CA MET A 57 -6.21 -5.86 9.79
C MET A 57 -7.47 -6.71 9.94
N GLU A 58 -8.42 -6.59 9.02
CA GLU A 58 -9.67 -7.39 9.00
C GLU A 58 -9.58 -8.60 8.07
N LEU A 59 -8.51 -8.72 7.30
CA LEU A 59 -8.28 -9.85 6.40
C LEU A 59 -7.81 -11.09 7.16
N SER A 60 -8.32 -12.24 6.74
CA SER A 60 -7.81 -13.56 7.14
C SER A 60 -6.41 -13.81 6.60
N THR A 61 -5.70 -14.79 7.17
CA THR A 61 -4.38 -15.21 6.69
C THR A 61 -4.40 -15.63 5.21
N ALA A 62 -5.48 -16.29 4.76
CA ALA A 62 -5.64 -16.71 3.38
C ALA A 62 -5.80 -15.51 2.44
N GLU A 63 -6.61 -14.53 2.82
CA GLU A 63 -6.76 -13.28 2.06
C GLU A 63 -5.44 -12.53 2.02
N LEU A 64 -4.76 -12.36 3.15
CA LEU A 64 -3.43 -11.74 3.17
C LEU A 64 -2.44 -12.47 2.24
N PHE A 65 -2.44 -13.81 2.19
CA PHE A 65 -1.57 -14.54 1.28
C PHE A 65 -1.87 -14.26 -0.20
N ILE A 66 -3.16 -14.32 -0.59
CA ILE A 66 -3.61 -13.99 -1.94
C ILE A 66 -3.19 -12.57 -2.31
N TRP A 67 -3.31 -11.64 -1.37
CA TRP A 67 -2.96 -10.24 -1.57
C TRP A 67 -1.47 -10.05 -1.80
N SER A 68 -0.62 -10.82 -1.11
CA SER A 68 0.84 -10.78 -1.30
C SER A 68 1.20 -11.20 -2.73
N SER A 69 0.59 -12.30 -3.20
CA SER A 69 0.79 -12.82 -4.55
C SER A 69 0.31 -11.82 -5.60
N LEU A 70 -0.93 -11.34 -5.50
CA LEU A 70 -1.51 -10.40 -6.46
C LEU A 70 -0.70 -9.11 -6.59
N ILE A 71 -0.27 -8.53 -5.45
CA ILE A 71 0.57 -7.34 -5.46
C ILE A 71 1.88 -7.62 -6.19
N ASN A 72 2.55 -8.71 -5.84
CA ASN A 72 3.83 -9.08 -6.45
C ASN A 72 3.70 -9.33 -7.96
N GLU A 73 2.67 -10.05 -8.39
CA GLU A 73 2.38 -10.32 -9.81
C GLU A 73 2.11 -9.02 -10.58
N GLN A 74 1.19 -8.18 -10.11
CA GLN A 74 0.84 -6.93 -10.79
C GLN A 74 2.02 -5.95 -10.88
N LEU A 75 2.89 -5.94 -9.88
CA LEU A 75 4.10 -5.12 -9.89
C LEU A 75 5.14 -5.66 -10.88
N GLN A 76 5.33 -6.98 -10.93
CA GLN A 76 6.22 -7.61 -11.90
C GLN A 76 5.74 -7.40 -13.33
N ASP A 77 4.44 -7.57 -13.59
CA ASP A 77 3.82 -7.34 -14.90
C ASP A 77 3.96 -5.86 -15.34
N SER A 78 3.97 -4.94 -14.38
CA SER A 78 4.20 -3.51 -14.61
C SER A 78 5.70 -3.13 -14.72
N GLY A 79 6.61 -4.09 -14.57
CA GLY A 79 8.05 -3.88 -14.62
C GLY A 79 8.64 -3.14 -13.41
N PHE A 80 7.93 -3.11 -12.28
CA PHE A 80 8.41 -2.48 -11.05
C PHE A 80 9.13 -3.48 -10.16
N HIS A 81 10.29 -3.05 -9.64
CA HIS A 81 11.05 -3.82 -8.67
C HIS A 81 10.85 -3.31 -7.24
N ARG A 82 11.23 -4.11 -6.26
CA ARG A 82 11.08 -3.78 -4.83
C ARG A 82 11.72 -2.44 -4.47
N GLU A 83 12.89 -2.13 -5.03
CA GLU A 83 13.59 -0.86 -4.80
C GLU A 83 12.85 0.37 -5.33
N ASP A 84 11.91 0.19 -6.26
CA ASP A 84 11.11 1.26 -6.85
C ASP A 84 9.92 1.65 -5.99
N MET A 85 9.74 0.99 -4.84
CA MET A 85 8.52 1.04 -4.06
C MET A 85 8.72 1.57 -2.63
N VAL A 86 7.63 2.08 -2.08
CA VAL A 86 7.48 2.41 -0.66
C VAL A 86 6.07 2.08 -0.19
N LEU A 87 5.94 1.64 1.07
CA LEU A 87 4.64 1.41 1.68
C LEU A 87 4.27 2.61 2.55
N PHE A 88 3.09 3.16 2.35
CA PHE A 88 2.50 4.13 3.27
C PHE A 88 1.36 3.45 4.03
N ALA A 89 1.60 3.17 5.30
CA ALA A 89 0.62 2.54 6.17
C ALA A 89 -0.07 3.59 7.04
N ALA A 90 -1.41 3.54 7.07
CA ALA A 90 -2.21 4.48 7.84
C ALA A 90 -3.42 3.79 8.49
N GLY A 91 -3.66 4.14 9.74
CA GLY A 91 -4.82 3.74 10.52
C GLY A 91 -5.13 4.77 11.61
N ARG A 92 -6.00 4.41 12.57
CA ARG A 92 -6.51 5.35 13.60
C ARG A 92 -5.40 6.03 14.41
N SER A 93 -4.36 5.29 14.77
CA SER A 93 -3.32 5.75 15.70
C SER A 93 -1.92 5.80 15.09
N TYR A 94 -1.76 5.33 13.86
CA TYR A 94 -0.48 5.20 13.18
C TYR A 94 -0.57 5.72 11.75
N ARG A 95 0.43 6.51 11.34
CA ARG A 95 0.66 6.88 9.94
C ARG A 95 2.16 6.93 9.71
N GLY A 96 2.66 6.19 8.74
CA GLY A 96 4.10 6.12 8.52
C GLY A 96 4.50 5.32 7.30
N ILE A 97 5.78 5.45 6.97
CA ILE A 97 6.41 4.68 5.92
C ILE A 97 6.86 3.35 6.51
N LEU A 98 6.47 2.26 5.86
CA LEU A 98 7.00 0.94 6.17
C LEU A 98 8.00 0.50 5.09
N PRO A 99 9.13 -0.11 5.47
CA PRO A 99 9.98 -0.80 4.51
C PRO A 99 9.20 -1.84 3.71
N VAL A 100 9.53 -1.99 2.43
CA VAL A 100 9.03 -3.13 1.67
C VAL A 100 9.60 -4.41 2.30
N GLY A 101 8.79 -5.45 2.41
CA GLY A 101 9.10 -6.70 3.12
C GLY A 101 8.84 -6.65 4.63
N THR A 102 8.31 -5.54 5.16
CA THR A 102 7.80 -5.46 6.52
C THR A 102 6.67 -6.45 6.72
N THR A 103 6.74 -7.15 7.84
CA THR A 103 5.66 -8.01 8.31
C THR A 103 4.53 -7.16 8.85
N ILE A 104 3.34 -7.26 8.26
CA ILE A 104 2.11 -6.59 8.71
C ILE A 104 1.15 -7.68 9.19
N GLY A 105 0.62 -7.56 10.41
CA GLY A 105 -0.27 -8.58 10.98
C GLY A 105 0.41 -9.96 11.15
N GLN A 106 -0.36 -11.04 10.97
CA GLN A 106 0.02 -12.45 11.19
C GLN A 106 1.08 -13.01 10.20
N GLY A 107 2.19 -12.31 9.96
CA GLY A 107 3.29 -12.81 9.13
C GLY A 107 3.28 -12.36 7.66
N PHE A 108 2.36 -11.48 7.25
CA PHE A 108 2.24 -11.04 5.86
C PHE A 108 3.34 -10.05 5.46
N ARG A 109 4.03 -10.31 4.35
CA ARG A 109 5.10 -9.45 3.81
C ARG A 109 4.71 -8.94 2.43
N ILE A 110 4.82 -7.63 2.21
CA ILE A 110 4.57 -7.00 0.91
C ILE A 110 5.90 -6.84 0.17
N GLY A 111 5.99 -7.23 -1.10
CA GLY A 111 7.22 -7.09 -1.91
C GLY A 111 8.38 -7.93 -1.39
N ALA A 112 8.07 -9.13 -0.89
CA ALA A 112 9.05 -10.15 -0.47
C ALA A 112 9.64 -10.89 -1.66
#